data_AF-A0A975LLM2-F1
#
_entry.id   AF-A0A975LLM2-F1
#
_cell.length_a   1.000
_cell.length_b   1.000
_cell.length_c   1.000
_cell.angle_alpha   90.00
_cell.angle_beta   90.00
_cell.angle_gamma   90.00
#
_symmetry.space_group_name_H-M   'P 1'
#
loop_
_entity.id
_entity.type
_entity.pdbx_description
1 polymer ?
#
loop_
_entity_poly.entity_id
_entity_poly.type
_entity_poly.pdbx_seq_one_letter_code
_entity_poly.pdbx_strand_id
1 'polypeptide(L)'
;MIFNKNKSIDPFLNPGEPFKKYKVGKKDFRVYFIEDHPIKEELPDQRLFHIKSDQDKFYILIEKELYNLIPDYYSESSLSAQSNFLSKISKDNSKRFLIVLVAIAIFSTVIYSLLFELLTSGLIGLFTALLTLVLYFNIVFQKQIKISRQKLRETLIEEHSEVKLDEMLMKMDNYINRRLKELAKEKEKH
;
A
#
# COMPACT_ATOMS: atom_id res chain seq x y z
N MET A 1 4.76 -13.36 -34.94
CA MET A 1 5.19 -13.22 -33.53
C MET A 1 3.99 -12.78 -32.72
N ILE A 2 3.46 -13.66 -31.87
CA ILE A 2 2.31 -13.37 -31.02
C ILE A 2 2.88 -12.75 -29.73
N PHE A 3 2.66 -11.46 -29.52
CA PHE A 3 2.97 -10.80 -28.25
C PHE A 3 2.07 -11.40 -27.17
N ASN A 4 2.70 -12.08 -26.21
CA ASN A 4 2.01 -12.66 -25.07
C ASN A 4 1.62 -11.53 -24.10
N LYS A 5 0.36 -11.06 -24.20
CA LYS A 5 -0.27 -10.18 -23.22
C LYS A 5 -0.38 -10.92 -21.87
N ASN A 6 -0.07 -10.22 -20.78
CA ASN A 6 -0.25 -10.63 -19.36
C ASN A 6 0.82 -11.54 -18.72
N LYS A 7 2.11 -11.20 -18.83
CA LYS A 7 3.00 -11.46 -17.69
C LYS A 7 3.07 -10.19 -16.84
N SER A 8 2.61 -10.29 -15.59
CA SER A 8 2.92 -9.29 -14.55
C SER A 8 4.44 -9.20 -14.43
N ILE A 9 5.03 -8.19 -15.06
CA ILE A 9 6.47 -7.95 -14.94
C ILE A 9 6.72 -7.44 -13.52
N ASP A 10 7.54 -8.16 -12.77
CA ASP A 10 8.03 -7.73 -11.48
C ASP A 10 9.13 -6.68 -11.71
N PRO A 11 8.89 -5.39 -11.38
CA PRO A 11 9.91 -4.34 -11.55
C PRO A 11 11.21 -4.71 -10.85
N PHE A 12 11.15 -5.51 -9.80
CA PHE A 12 12.28 -5.73 -8.93
C PHE A 12 13.01 -7.05 -9.20
N LEU A 13 12.73 -7.69 -10.34
CA LEU A 13 13.43 -8.92 -10.74
C LEU A 13 14.90 -8.63 -11.10
N ASN A 14 15.18 -7.51 -11.77
CA ASN A 14 16.51 -7.01 -12.11
C ASN A 14 16.56 -5.48 -12.03
N PRO A 15 16.51 -4.89 -10.82
CA PRO A 15 16.22 -3.47 -10.68
C PRO A 15 17.40 -2.53 -10.99
N GLY A 16 18.54 -3.06 -11.45
CA GLY A 16 19.78 -2.30 -11.59
C GLY A 16 20.38 -1.91 -10.23
N GLU A 17 21.24 -0.89 -10.22
CA GLU A 17 21.80 -0.33 -9.00
C GLU A 17 20.87 0.75 -8.41
N PRO A 18 20.53 0.68 -7.12
CA PRO A 18 19.77 1.75 -6.49
C PRO A 18 20.66 2.98 -6.30
N PHE A 19 20.10 4.15 -6.57
CA PHE A 19 20.80 5.41 -6.36
C PHE A 19 20.97 5.74 -4.87
N LYS A 20 20.09 5.19 -4.00
CA LYS A 20 20.20 5.31 -2.55
C LYS A 20 19.97 3.97 -1.86
N LYS A 21 20.81 3.65 -0.89
CA LYS A 21 20.71 2.49 -0.01
C LYS A 21 20.72 2.94 1.44
N TYR A 22 19.77 2.45 2.24
CA TYR A 22 19.75 2.65 3.68
C TYR A 22 19.61 1.32 4.40
N LYS A 23 20.26 1.17 5.55
CA LYS A 23 20.16 -0.05 6.37
C LYS A 23 19.80 0.32 7.80
N VAL A 24 18.54 0.12 8.18
CA VAL A 24 18.01 0.46 9.51
C VAL A 24 17.72 -0.84 10.27
N GLY A 25 18.65 -1.24 11.13
CA GLY A 25 18.57 -2.52 11.83
C GLY A 25 18.58 -3.70 10.85
N LYS A 26 17.47 -4.46 10.81
CA LYS A 26 17.29 -5.56 9.84
C LYS A 26 16.78 -5.10 8.48
N LYS A 27 16.24 -3.88 8.37
CA LYS A 27 15.59 -3.38 7.16
C LYS A 27 16.61 -2.81 6.17
N ASP A 28 16.47 -3.21 4.91
CA ASP A 28 17.30 -2.75 3.78
C ASP A 28 16.40 -1.99 2.80
N PHE A 29 16.60 -0.68 2.69
CA PHE A 29 15.87 0.18 1.77
C PHE A 29 16.72 0.47 0.54
N ARG A 30 16.14 0.27 -0.63
CA ARG A 30 16.77 0.50 -1.92
C ARG A 30 15.88 1.38 -2.75
N VAL A 31 16.37 2.56 -3.10
CA VAL A 31 15.63 3.57 -3.84
C VAL A 31 16.20 3.67 -5.26
N TYR A 32 15.32 3.64 -6.24
CA TYR A 32 15.60 3.58 -7.66
C TYR A 32 14.82 4.69 -8.38
N PHE A 33 15.44 5.30 -9.38
CA PHE A 33 14.72 6.21 -10.28
C PHE A 33 13.98 5.40 -11.33
N ILE A 34 12.72 5.75 -11.59
CA ILE A 34 11.92 5.10 -12.64
C ILE A 34 12.57 5.31 -14.01
N GLU A 35 13.16 6.48 -14.23
CA GLU A 35 13.76 6.89 -15.48
C GLU A 35 14.97 6.04 -15.89
N ASP A 36 15.71 5.54 -14.89
CA ASP A 36 16.91 4.72 -15.07
C ASP A 36 16.59 3.21 -15.00
N HIS A 37 15.32 2.87 -14.78
CA HIS A 37 14.90 1.50 -14.51
C HIS A 37 14.42 0.78 -15.78
N PRO A 38 14.81 -0.49 -16.04
CA PRO A 38 14.44 -1.25 -17.24
C PRO A 38 12.93 -1.38 -17.51
N ILE A 39 12.12 -1.22 -16.47
CA ILE A 39 10.65 -1.35 -16.54
C ILE A 39 9.95 -0.07 -17.03
N LYS A 40 10.68 1.03 -17.31
CA LYS A 40 10.09 2.30 -17.74
C LYS A 40 9.14 2.14 -18.93
N GLU A 41 9.49 1.28 -19.89
CA GLU A 41 8.70 1.03 -21.10
C GLU A 41 7.55 0.03 -20.89
N GLU A 42 7.60 -0.75 -19.81
CA GLU A 42 6.64 -1.83 -19.53
C GLU A 42 5.69 -1.52 -18.37
N LEU A 43 5.93 -0.45 -17.62
CA LEU A 43 4.99 0.04 -16.62
C LEU A 43 3.76 0.59 -17.34
N PRO A 44 2.56 0.02 -17.12
CA PRO A 44 1.35 0.64 -17.63
C PRO A 44 1.24 2.03 -16.99
N ASP A 45 1.14 3.03 -17.85
CA ASP A 45 0.84 4.44 -17.55
C ASP A 45 0.00 4.56 -16.27
N GLN A 46 0.57 5.13 -15.20
CA GLN A 46 -0.10 5.78 -14.05
C GLN A 46 0.64 5.66 -12.71
N ARG A 47 1.77 4.95 -12.62
CA ARG A 47 2.40 4.72 -11.30
C ARG A 47 3.63 5.60 -11.08
N LEU A 48 3.38 6.74 -10.44
CA LEU A 48 4.37 7.75 -10.06
C LEU A 48 5.36 7.27 -8.99
N PHE A 49 5.01 6.18 -8.30
CA PHE A 49 5.87 5.50 -7.34
C PHE A 49 5.47 4.02 -7.24
N HIS A 50 6.43 3.15 -6.95
CA HIS A 50 6.18 1.76 -6.56
C HIS A 50 6.97 1.39 -5.31
N ILE A 51 6.33 0.67 -4.40
CA ILE A 51 6.99 0.11 -3.22
C ILE A 51 6.74 -1.40 -3.23
N LYS A 52 7.81 -2.18 -3.24
CA LYS A 52 7.76 -3.62 -2.97
C LYS A 52 8.48 -3.91 -1.67
N SER A 53 7.87 -4.75 -0.85
CA SER A 53 8.49 -5.28 0.35
C SER A 53 8.65 -6.78 0.19
N ASP A 54 9.87 -7.27 0.38
CA ASP A 54 10.21 -8.68 0.44
C ASP A 54 10.94 -8.94 1.76
N GLN A 55 10.23 -9.48 2.74
CA GLN A 55 10.68 -9.64 4.12
C GLN A 55 11.16 -8.29 4.71
N ASP A 56 12.46 -8.15 4.95
CA ASP A 56 13.09 -6.94 5.48
C ASP A 56 13.67 -6.03 4.37
N LYS A 57 13.52 -6.40 3.09
CA LYS A 57 13.98 -5.59 1.95
C LYS A 57 12.84 -4.75 1.39
N PHE A 58 13.06 -3.45 1.25
CA PHE A 58 12.13 -2.49 0.68
C PHE A 58 12.73 -1.90 -0.59
N TYR A 59 12.06 -2.12 -1.71
CA TYR A 59 12.44 -1.57 -3.00
C TYR A 59 11.47 -0.45 -3.35
N ILE A 60 11.99 0.75 -3.61
CA ILE A 60 11.23 1.96 -3.85
C ILE A 60 11.62 2.51 -5.21
N LEU A 61 10.67 2.52 -6.15
CA LEU A 61 10.80 3.20 -7.43
C LEU A 61 10.08 4.54 -7.35
N ILE A 62 10.75 5.60 -7.80
CA ILE A 62 10.23 6.96 -7.76
C ILE A 62 10.69 7.76 -8.98
N GLU A 63 9.85 8.67 -9.48
CA GLU A 63 10.28 9.64 -10.48
C GLU A 63 11.31 10.62 -9.89
N LYS A 64 12.37 10.89 -10.66
CA LYS A 64 13.47 11.76 -10.23
C LYS A 64 13.01 13.15 -9.85
N GLU A 65 12.04 13.71 -10.57
CA GLU A 65 11.48 15.02 -10.27
C GLU A 65 10.79 15.04 -8.88
N LEU A 66 9.97 14.03 -8.57
CA LEU A 66 9.32 13.92 -7.26
C LEU A 66 10.33 13.79 -6.12
N TYR A 67 11.36 12.96 -6.30
CA TYR A 67 12.42 12.80 -5.31
C TYR A 67 13.15 14.14 -5.06
N ASN A 68 13.44 14.91 -6.11
CA ASN A 68 14.12 16.20 -5.98
C ASN A 68 13.25 17.27 -5.29
N LEU A 69 11.92 17.19 -5.41
CA LEU A 69 11.00 18.12 -4.75
C LEU A 69 10.92 17.90 -3.24
N ILE A 70 11.01 16.65 -2.80
CA ILE A 70 10.82 16.24 -1.40
C ILE A 70 11.85 15.18 -0.95
N PRO A 71 13.17 15.47 -1.03
CA PRO A 71 14.22 14.48 -0.76
C PRO A 71 14.19 13.97 0.69
N ASP A 72 13.77 14.82 1.62
CA ASP A 72 13.68 14.52 3.06
C ASP A 72 12.55 13.53 3.39
N TYR A 73 11.53 13.44 2.54
CA TYR A 73 10.48 12.42 2.66
C TYR A 73 11.01 11.00 2.37
N TYR A 74 12.13 10.92 1.64
CA TYR A 74 12.85 9.68 1.31
C TYR A 74 14.16 9.55 2.10
N SER A 75 14.31 10.28 3.21
CA SER A 75 15.41 10.09 4.15
C SER A 75 15.32 8.73 4.85
N GLU A 76 16.43 8.29 5.43
CA GLU A 76 16.48 7.05 6.21
C GLU A 76 15.45 7.01 7.33
N SER A 77 15.32 8.10 8.09
CA SER A 77 14.37 8.27 9.20
C SER A 77 12.92 8.19 8.72
N SER A 78 12.57 8.94 7.66
CA SER A 78 11.24 8.94 7.06
C SER A 78 10.85 7.57 6.52
N LEU A 79 11.75 6.89 5.80
CA LEU A 79 11.52 5.56 5.24
C LEU A 79 11.39 4.50 6.34
N SER A 80 12.17 4.61 7.41
CA SER A 80 12.03 3.76 8.59
C SER A 80 10.65 3.90 9.22
N ALA A 81 10.20 5.14 9.47
CA ALA A 81 8.89 5.42 10.04
C ALA A 81 7.74 4.89 9.16
N GLN A 82 7.81 5.14 7.85
CA GLN A 82 6.85 4.64 6.87
C GLN A 82 6.83 3.10 6.84
N SER A 83 7.98 2.44 6.87
CA SER A 83 8.05 0.97 6.88
C SER A 83 7.49 0.36 8.16
N ASN A 84 7.68 1.01 9.31
CA ASN A 84 7.11 0.58 10.58
C ASN A 84 5.58 0.65 10.55
N PHE A 85 5.06 1.75 10.01
CA PHE A 85 3.63 1.93 9.76
C PHE A 85 3.07 0.83 8.84
N LEU A 86 3.70 0.60 7.67
CA LEU A 86 3.28 -0.43 6.72
C LEU A 86 3.34 -1.85 7.32
N SER A 87 4.41 -2.16 8.06
CA SER A 87 4.57 -3.46 8.72
C SER A 87 3.50 -3.70 9.78
N LYS A 88 3.14 -2.66 10.54
CA LYS A 88 2.11 -2.73 11.57
C LYS A 88 0.73 -2.97 10.97
N ILE A 89 0.38 -2.20 9.94
CA ILE A 89 -0.88 -2.37 9.22
C ILE A 89 -0.94 -3.77 8.59
N SER A 90 0.12 -4.24 7.93
CA SER A 90 0.14 -5.56 7.28
C SER A 90 -0.01 -6.73 8.28
N LYS A 91 0.72 -6.71 9.40
CA LYS A 91 0.63 -7.76 10.44
C LYS A 91 -0.71 -7.77 11.17
N ASP A 92 -1.27 -6.60 11.47
CA ASP A 92 -2.57 -6.49 12.12
C ASP A 92 -3.71 -6.92 11.17
N ASN A 93 -3.56 -6.68 9.87
CA ASN A 93 -4.55 -7.06 8.86
C ASN A 93 -4.58 -8.58 8.61
N SER A 94 -3.43 -9.22 8.44
CA SER A 94 -3.37 -10.67 8.16
C SER A 94 -3.92 -11.53 9.30
N LYS A 95 -3.53 -11.25 10.54
CA LYS A 95 -4.02 -11.99 11.72
C LYS A 95 -5.51 -11.81 11.94
N ARG A 96 -6.04 -10.61 11.69
CA ARG A 96 -7.46 -10.33 11.94
C ARG A 96 -8.36 -10.78 10.82
N PHE A 97 -7.89 -10.73 9.57
CA PHE A 97 -8.59 -11.38 8.46
C PHE A 97 -8.71 -12.89 8.69
N LEU A 98 -7.69 -13.52 9.26
CA LEU A 98 -7.74 -14.92 9.67
C LEU A 98 -8.76 -15.15 10.81
N ILE A 99 -8.81 -14.27 11.82
CA ILE A 99 -9.82 -14.34 12.89
C ILE A 99 -11.24 -14.16 12.33
N VAL A 100 -11.45 -13.26 11.37
CA VAL A 100 -12.72 -13.05 10.67
C VAL A 100 -13.14 -14.34 9.95
N LEU A 101 -12.24 -14.92 9.16
CA LEU A 101 -12.51 -16.15 8.43
C LEU A 101 -12.83 -17.32 9.37
N VAL A 102 -12.10 -17.44 10.49
CA VAL A 102 -12.35 -18.46 11.50
C VAL A 102 -13.70 -18.23 12.20
N ALA A 103 -14.03 -16.98 12.57
CA ALA A 103 -15.32 -16.66 13.17
C ALA A 103 -16.48 -16.93 12.21
N ILE A 104 -16.33 -16.59 10.93
CA ILE A 104 -17.31 -16.90 9.87
C ILE A 104 -17.45 -18.41 9.69
N ALA A 105 -16.34 -19.14 9.63
CA ALA A 105 -16.35 -20.60 9.48
C ALA A 105 -17.08 -21.27 10.65
N ILE A 106 -16.79 -20.87 11.89
CA ILE A 106 -17.47 -21.40 13.09
C ILE A 106 -18.96 -21.06 13.06
N PHE A 107 -19.32 -19.82 12.78
CA PHE A 107 -20.72 -19.38 12.76
C PHE A 107 -21.51 -20.10 11.64
N SER A 108 -20.91 -20.27 10.46
CA SER A 108 -21.52 -21.01 9.35
C SER A 108 -21.72 -22.49 9.66
N THR A 109 -20.76 -23.13 10.36
CA THR A 109 -20.85 -24.54 10.75
C THR A 109 -21.95 -24.77 11.78
N VAL A 110 -22.07 -23.88 12.77
CA VAL A 110 -23.11 -23.94 13.81
C VAL A 110 -24.50 -23.71 13.23
N ILE A 111 -24.66 -22.72 12.36
CA ILE A 111 -25.93 -22.44 11.67
C ILE A 111 -26.32 -23.59 10.75
N TYR A 112 -25.39 -24.13 9.97
CA TYR A 112 -25.66 -25.25 9.06
C TYR A 112 -26.06 -26.53 9.81
N SER A 113 -25.49 -26.75 11.01
CA SER A 113 -25.82 -27.90 11.86
C SER A 113 -27.17 -27.78 12.58
N LEU A 114 -27.64 -26.55 12.87
CA LEU A 114 -28.89 -26.31 13.59
C LEU A 114 -30.10 -26.05 12.68
N LEU A 115 -29.88 -25.62 11.44
CA LEU A 115 -30.94 -25.17 10.52
C LEU A 115 -31.07 -26.01 9.25
N PHE A 116 -30.40 -27.16 9.16
CA PHE A 116 -30.45 -28.06 8.00
C PHE A 116 -31.89 -28.44 7.57
N GLU A 117 -32.85 -28.43 8.50
CA GLU A 117 -34.25 -28.78 8.25
C GLU A 117 -35.17 -27.58 7.91
N LEU A 118 -34.71 -26.32 8.02
CA LEU A 118 -35.55 -25.11 7.87
C LEU A 118 -35.04 -24.15 6.77
N LEU A 119 -34.44 -24.69 5.73
CA LEU A 119 -33.74 -23.94 4.67
C LEU A 119 -34.70 -23.27 3.66
N THR A 120 -35.39 -22.21 4.07
CA THR A 120 -35.87 -21.16 3.15
C THR A 120 -35.77 -19.74 3.71
N SER A 121 -35.70 -19.54 5.04
CA SER A 121 -35.55 -18.20 5.67
C SER A 121 -34.18 -17.94 6.33
N GLY A 122 -33.37 -18.98 6.58
CA GLY A 122 -32.06 -18.88 7.26
C GLY A 122 -30.95 -18.20 6.45
N LEU A 123 -31.06 -18.18 5.11
CA LEU A 123 -30.06 -17.57 4.23
C LEU A 123 -29.98 -16.05 4.42
N ILE A 124 -31.12 -15.37 4.61
CA ILE A 124 -31.17 -13.91 4.81
C ILE A 124 -30.49 -13.53 6.13
N GLY A 125 -30.69 -14.31 7.20
CA GLY A 125 -30.03 -14.13 8.49
C GLY A 125 -28.51 -14.33 8.41
N LEU A 126 -28.06 -15.33 7.65
CA LEU A 126 -26.64 -15.57 7.39
C LEU A 126 -26.00 -14.39 6.64
N PHE A 127 -26.63 -13.92 5.55
CA PHE A 127 -26.11 -12.81 4.76
C PHE A 127 -26.11 -11.48 5.52
N THR A 128 -27.11 -11.22 6.36
CA THR A 128 -27.14 -10.02 7.21
C THR A 128 -26.08 -10.08 8.30
N ALA A 129 -25.90 -11.22 8.99
CA ALA A 129 -24.84 -11.38 9.98
C ALA A 129 -23.44 -11.22 9.36
N LEU A 130 -23.22 -11.80 8.16
CA LEU A 130 -21.99 -11.62 7.39
C LEU A 130 -21.76 -10.15 7.02
N LEU A 131 -22.80 -9.46 6.54
CA LEU A 131 -22.71 -8.05 6.18
C LEU A 131 -22.39 -7.17 7.41
N THR A 132 -23.05 -7.39 8.54
CA THR A 132 -22.79 -6.67 9.79
C THR A 132 -21.37 -6.91 10.28
N LEU A 133 -20.86 -8.15 10.18
CA LEU A 133 -19.50 -8.49 10.54
C LEU A 133 -18.50 -7.76 9.64
N VAL A 134 -18.68 -7.80 8.32
CA VAL A 134 -17.84 -7.09 7.34
C VAL A 134 -17.83 -5.58 7.61
N LEU A 135 -19.00 -4.98 7.88
CA LEU A 135 -19.12 -3.55 8.21
C LEU A 135 -18.41 -3.20 9.53
N TYR A 136 -18.64 -3.98 10.59
CA TYR A 136 -17.99 -3.79 11.88
C TYR A 136 -16.47 -3.87 11.76
N PHE A 137 -15.98 -4.88 11.04
CA PHE A 137 -14.56 -5.03 10.77
C PHE A 137 -14.02 -3.83 9.99
N ASN A 138 -14.70 -3.39 8.93
CA ASN A 138 -14.28 -2.20 8.18
C ASN A 138 -14.16 -0.97 9.09
N ILE A 139 -15.15 -0.71 9.95
CA ILE A 139 -15.12 0.42 10.91
C ILE A 139 -13.93 0.29 11.88
N VAL A 140 -13.72 -0.88 12.47
CA VAL A 140 -12.61 -1.14 13.40
C VAL A 140 -11.26 -1.00 12.68
N PHE A 141 -11.15 -1.49 11.45
CA PHE A 141 -9.96 -1.35 10.61
C PHE A 141 -9.66 0.12 10.29
N GLN A 142 -10.65 0.89 9.86
CA GLN A 142 -10.50 2.32 9.58
C GLN A 142 -10.02 3.09 10.82
N LYS A 143 -10.58 2.80 12.00
CA LYS A 143 -10.17 3.43 13.27
C LYS A 143 -8.69 3.15 13.59
N GLN A 144 -8.21 1.94 13.34
CA GLN A 144 -6.82 1.58 13.65
C GLN A 144 -5.81 2.10 12.62
N ILE A 145 -6.20 2.15 11.35
CA ILE A 145 -5.44 2.84 10.31
C ILE A 145 -5.30 4.31 10.70
N LYS A 146 -6.37 4.96 11.17
CA LYS A 146 -6.33 6.35 11.64
C LYS A 146 -5.33 6.55 12.78
N ILE A 147 -5.34 5.69 13.81
CA ILE A 147 -4.38 5.75 14.93
C ILE A 147 -2.95 5.54 14.43
N SER A 148 -2.73 4.55 13.56
CA SER A 148 -1.39 4.26 13.03
C SER A 148 -0.87 5.39 12.13
N ARG A 149 -1.76 6.04 11.36
CA ARG A 149 -1.45 7.20 10.53
C ARG A 149 -1.07 8.41 11.38
N GLN A 150 -1.80 8.63 12.48
CA GLN A 150 -1.48 9.70 13.42
C GLN A 150 -0.07 9.49 14.01
N LYS A 151 0.26 8.27 14.45
CA LYS A 151 1.62 7.95 14.94
C LYS A 151 2.69 8.16 13.88
N LEU A 152 2.44 7.77 12.63
CA LEU A 152 3.36 8.06 11.53
C LEU A 152 3.57 9.57 11.36
N ARG A 153 2.49 10.36 11.38
CA ARG A 153 2.56 11.81 11.26
C ARG A 153 3.35 12.42 12.43
N GLU A 154 3.09 11.99 13.66
CA GLU A 154 3.83 12.43 14.86
C GLU A 154 5.34 12.17 14.69
N THR A 155 5.75 10.96 14.30
CA THR A 155 7.16 10.65 14.05
C THR A 155 7.79 11.51 12.95
N LEU A 156 7.05 11.79 11.87
CA LEU A 156 7.54 12.65 10.79
C LEU A 156 7.61 14.14 11.21
N ILE A 157 6.72 14.59 12.09
CA ILE A 157 6.74 15.94 12.67
C ILE A 157 7.95 16.11 13.59
N GLU A 158 8.24 15.11 14.43
CA GLU A 158 9.42 15.11 15.31
C GLU A 158 10.73 15.25 14.50
N GLU A 159 10.78 14.64 13.32
CA GLU A 159 11.96 14.66 12.45
C GLU A 159 12.08 15.96 11.62
N HIS A 160 10.97 16.43 11.03
CA HIS A 160 11.00 17.49 10.01
C HIS A 160 10.37 18.81 10.43
N SER A 161 9.66 18.87 11.55
CA SER A 161 8.65 19.88 11.91
C SER A 161 7.34 19.75 11.12
N GLU A 162 6.25 20.22 11.71
CA GLU A 162 4.91 20.19 11.11
C GLU A 162 4.83 21.02 9.84
N VAL A 163 5.39 22.23 9.84
CA VAL A 163 5.38 23.13 8.67
C VAL A 163 6.07 22.47 7.47
N LYS A 164 7.26 21.91 7.68
CA LYS A 164 8.01 21.26 6.61
C LYS A 164 7.31 19.98 6.12
N LEU A 165 6.70 19.21 7.03
CA LEU A 165 5.94 18.02 6.64
C LEU A 165 4.75 18.40 5.75
N ASP A 166 3.98 19.42 6.15
CA ASP A 166 2.83 19.87 5.37
C ASP A 166 3.27 20.48 4.02
N GLU A 167 4.39 21.19 3.96
CA GLU A 167 4.97 21.64 2.69
C GLU A 167 5.37 20.47 1.78
N MET A 168 5.99 19.42 2.32
CA MET A 168 6.35 18.22 1.55
C MET A 168 5.10 17.51 1.02
N LEU A 169 4.07 17.35 1.85
CA LEU A 169 2.80 16.74 1.44
C LEU A 169 2.12 17.56 0.34
N MET A 170 2.09 18.90 0.48
CA MET A 170 1.53 19.79 -0.53
C MET A 170 2.31 19.72 -1.87
N LYS A 171 3.64 19.70 -1.82
CA LYS A 171 4.49 19.54 -3.02
C LYS A 171 4.23 18.19 -3.70
N MET A 172 4.11 17.12 -2.93
CA MET A 172 3.79 15.79 -3.42
C MET A 172 2.41 15.75 -4.10
N ASP A 173 1.38 16.31 -3.45
CA ASP A 173 0.02 16.36 -4.01
C ASP A 173 -0.03 17.18 -5.30
N ASN A 174 0.63 18.34 -5.34
CA ASN A 174 0.71 19.18 -6.53
C ASN A 174 1.42 18.46 -7.69
N TYR A 175 2.53 17.78 -7.38
CA TYR A 175 3.26 16.98 -8.36
C TYR A 175 2.37 15.86 -8.94
N ILE A 176 1.76 15.05 -8.06
CA ILE A 176 0.91 13.93 -8.45
C ILE A 176 -0.25 14.41 -9.34
N ASN A 177 -0.94 15.47 -8.93
CA ASN A 177 -2.05 16.02 -9.68
C ASN A 177 -1.64 16.58 -11.05
N ARG A 178 -0.49 17.27 -11.13
CA ARG A 178 0.05 17.75 -12.40
C ARG A 178 0.42 16.58 -13.31
N ARG A 179 1.18 15.61 -12.79
CA ARG A 179 1.71 14.48 -13.56
C ARG A 179 0.61 13.55 -14.05
N LEU A 180 -0.45 13.32 -13.25
CA LEU A 180 -1.63 12.57 -13.70
C LEU A 180 -2.36 13.25 -14.87
N LYS A 181 -2.43 14.59 -14.89
CA LYS A 181 -3.03 15.34 -16.01
C LYS A 181 -2.16 15.27 -17.27
N GLU A 182 -0.84 15.29 -17.13
CA GLU A 182 0.09 15.11 -18.24
C GLU A 182 -0.06 13.73 -18.87
N LEU A 183 -0.04 12.67 -18.04
CA LEU A 183 -0.22 11.29 -18.49
C LEU A 183 -1.58 11.06 -19.17
N ALA A 184 -2.65 11.72 -18.69
CA ALA A 184 -3.96 11.65 -19.33
C ALA A 184 -3.94 12.26 -20.75
N LYS A 185 -3.24 13.39 -20.94
CA LYS A 185 -3.10 14.05 -22.25
C LYS A 185 -2.21 13.26 -23.21
N GLU A 186 -1.19 12.57 -22.70
CA GLU A 186 -0.32 11.70 -23.51
C GLU A 186 -1.12 10.52 -24.09
N LYS A 187 -2.04 9.93 -23.30
CA LYS A 187 -2.94 8.88 -23.76
C LYS A 187 -3.93 9.33 -24.83
N GLU A 188 -4.37 10.59 -24.82
CA GLU A 188 -5.29 11.12 -25.84
C GLU A 188 -4.60 11.36 -27.20
N LYS A 189 -3.26 11.38 -27.23
CA LYS A 189 -2.46 11.61 -28.44
C LYS A 189 -1.99 10.32 -29.15
N HIS A 190 -2.19 9.16 -28.53
CA HIS A 190 -1.76 7.85 -29.02
C HIS A 190 -2.97 6.92 -29.25
#